data_AF-A0A238YR41-F1
#
_entry.id   AF-A0A238YR41-F1
#
_cell.length_a   1.000
_cell.length_b   1.000
_cell.length_c   1.000
_cell.angle_alpha   90.00
_cell.angle_beta   90.00
_cell.angle_gamma   90.00
#
_symmetry.space_group_name_H-M   'P 1'
#
loop_
_entity.id
_entity.type
_entity.pdbx_description
1 polymer ?
#
loop_
_entity_poly.entity_id
_entity_poly.type
_entity_poly.pdbx_seq_one_letter_code
_entity_poly.pdbx_strand_id
1 'polypeptide(L)'
;MKNTLLLLSILLSLMIAGCSDTKHKNEVIKPKNEVLVLGAIHGGHTTDSVYNTAYLDKLIREINPDFILAEIPPDRMQAAIEGFKRDDSISEPRVMRFPEYVDVVFPLTKELDFEIIPTAGWTRPMAQERSAKLRAISKDSSRVEDWTAYRAANKKSDSLYKATGKVNDPYFIHTDEYDEIQDVALQTYNRLFNVELGLGGWDNINIAHYWNIEKALEKHRYKGKRFLIIYGAGHKGWFLRELRKRDDIHLLEMKPFLDAVN
;
A
#
# COMPACT_ATOMS: atom_id res chain seq x y z
N MET A 1 21.19 68.71 -59.43
CA MET A 1 22.63 69.04 -59.47
C MET A 1 23.33 68.30 -58.33
N LYS A 2 24.29 67.44 -58.68
CA LYS A 2 25.52 67.02 -57.94
C LYS A 2 25.33 66.54 -56.49
N ASN A 3 25.56 65.25 -56.17
CA ASN A 3 26.86 64.66 -55.80
C ASN A 3 27.67 65.59 -54.87
N THR A 4 28.26 65.17 -53.75
CA THR A 4 29.41 64.25 -53.72
C THR A 4 29.85 63.92 -52.26
N LEU A 5 30.35 62.67 -52.06
CA LEU A 5 31.47 62.21 -51.20
C LEU A 5 31.34 62.29 -49.65
N LEU A 6 31.22 61.20 -48.86
CA LEU A 6 32.12 60.04 -48.58
C LEU A 6 33.28 60.37 -47.62
N LEU A 7 33.28 59.76 -46.42
CA LEU A 7 34.44 59.18 -45.69
C LEU A 7 33.93 58.66 -44.31
N LEU A 8 33.62 57.37 -44.18
CA LEU A 8 34.50 56.24 -43.85
C LEU A 8 35.05 56.26 -42.41
N SER A 9 34.49 55.42 -41.54
CA SER A 9 35.21 54.77 -40.43
C SER A 9 34.55 53.42 -40.14
N ILE A 10 35.23 52.39 -40.61
CA ILE A 10 35.00 50.96 -40.37
C ILE A 10 35.57 50.59 -38.98
N LEU A 11 35.12 49.43 -38.45
CA LEU A 11 35.47 48.72 -37.21
C LEU A 11 34.39 48.90 -36.12
N LEU A 12 33.76 47.87 -35.54
CA LEU A 12 34.18 46.48 -35.33
C LEU A 12 32.97 45.63 -34.90
N SER A 13 32.97 44.36 -35.31
CA SER A 13 32.39 43.18 -34.62
C SER A 13 30.87 43.14 -34.39
N LEU A 14 30.13 42.29 -35.11
CA LEU A 14 29.74 40.93 -34.67
C LEU A 14 29.26 40.92 -33.22
N MET A 15 27.97 40.65 -32.99
CA MET A 15 27.49 39.63 -32.05
C MET A 15 25.97 39.40 -32.26
N ILE A 16 25.70 38.25 -32.91
CA ILE A 16 24.62 37.32 -32.62
C ILE A 16 23.18 37.84 -32.86
N ALA A 17 22.69 37.54 -34.06
CA ALA A 17 21.30 37.18 -34.28
C ALA A 17 20.96 36.01 -33.35
N GLY A 18 20.38 36.33 -32.18
CA GLY A 18 19.75 35.34 -31.33
C GLY A 18 18.46 34.90 -31.99
N CYS A 19 18.54 33.90 -32.87
CA CYS A 19 17.40 33.04 -33.16
C CYS A 19 16.89 32.54 -31.80
N SER A 20 15.75 33.07 -31.36
CA SER A 20 14.98 32.46 -30.30
C SER A 20 14.40 31.16 -30.85
N ASP A 21 15.25 30.14 -30.96
CA ASP A 21 14.84 28.75 -30.93
C ASP A 21 14.12 28.57 -29.59
N THR A 22 12.83 28.87 -29.58
CA THR A 22 11.89 28.33 -28.63
C THR A 22 11.82 26.84 -28.92
N LYS A 23 12.89 26.13 -28.50
CA LYS A 23 12.82 24.72 -28.20
C LYS A 23 11.78 24.62 -27.11
N HIS A 24 10.53 24.42 -27.51
CA HIS A 24 9.60 23.62 -26.75
C HIS A 24 10.39 22.35 -26.40
N LYS A 25 10.98 22.34 -25.21
CA LYS A 25 11.42 21.11 -24.59
C LYS A 25 10.12 20.32 -24.52
N ASN A 26 9.94 19.38 -25.44
CA ASN A 26 8.99 18.31 -25.27
C ASN A 26 9.37 17.69 -23.93
N GLU A 27 8.66 18.07 -22.88
CA GLU A 27 8.78 17.42 -21.59
C GLU A 27 8.48 15.96 -21.87
N VAL A 28 9.50 15.12 -21.74
CA VAL A 28 9.32 13.68 -21.87
C VAL A 28 8.38 13.29 -20.74
N ILE A 29 7.10 13.08 -21.06
CA ILE A 29 6.09 12.65 -20.10
C ILE A 29 6.56 11.28 -19.61
N LYS A 30 7.05 11.27 -18.38
CA LYS A 30 7.49 10.05 -17.73
C LYS A 30 6.24 9.22 -17.37
N PRO A 31 6.15 7.95 -17.79
CA PRO A 31 4.95 7.16 -17.58
C PRO A 31 4.82 6.83 -16.08
N LYS A 32 3.82 7.38 -15.42
CA LYS A 32 3.55 7.10 -14.00
C LYS A 32 3.12 5.65 -13.81
N ASN A 33 3.45 5.08 -12.67
CA ASN A 33 2.99 3.74 -12.31
C ASN A 33 1.51 3.80 -11.88
N GLU A 34 0.76 2.75 -12.15
CA GLU A 34 -0.58 2.56 -11.61
C GLU A 34 -0.48 1.82 -10.28
N VAL A 35 -1.24 2.25 -9.27
CA VAL A 35 -1.21 1.65 -7.93
C VAL A 35 -2.63 1.40 -7.46
N LEU A 36 -2.90 0.18 -6.98
CA LEU A 36 -4.12 -0.20 -6.28
C LEU A 36 -3.80 -0.64 -4.84
N VAL A 37 -4.76 -0.45 -3.94
CA VAL A 37 -4.70 -0.99 -2.58
C VAL A 37 -5.91 -1.90 -2.36
N LEU A 38 -5.64 -3.18 -2.14
CA LEU A 38 -6.62 -4.22 -1.84
C LEU A 38 -6.60 -4.51 -0.34
N GLY A 39 -7.76 -4.36 0.30
CA GLY A 39 -7.99 -4.70 1.69
C GLY A 39 -8.40 -6.16 1.86
N ALA A 40 -7.51 -7.00 2.39
CA ALA A 40 -7.77 -8.39 2.68
C ALA A 40 -8.47 -8.57 4.03
N ILE A 41 -9.30 -9.62 4.15
CA ILE A 41 -9.94 -10.05 5.40
C ILE A 41 -9.19 -11.22 6.06
N HIS A 42 -7.96 -11.50 5.61
CA HIS A 42 -7.09 -12.56 6.11
C HIS A 42 -7.79 -13.92 6.16
N GLY A 43 -7.74 -14.62 7.30
CA GLY A 43 -8.44 -15.88 7.52
C GLY A 43 -9.93 -15.85 7.20
N GLY A 44 -10.56 -14.66 7.18
CA GLY A 44 -11.94 -14.47 6.73
C GLY A 44 -12.20 -15.02 5.33
N HIS A 45 -11.22 -14.97 4.42
CA HIS A 45 -11.36 -15.50 3.05
C HIS A 45 -11.65 -17.01 2.99
N THR A 46 -11.35 -17.76 4.06
CA THR A 46 -11.66 -19.21 4.14
C THR A 46 -13.11 -19.50 4.55
N THR A 47 -13.83 -18.50 5.06
CA THR A 47 -15.17 -18.67 5.63
C THR A 47 -16.23 -17.78 5.00
N ASP A 48 -15.83 -16.67 4.37
CA ASP A 48 -16.76 -15.78 3.69
C ASP A 48 -17.33 -16.44 2.43
N SER A 49 -18.64 -16.31 2.21
CA SER A 49 -19.29 -16.91 1.05
C SER A 49 -19.06 -16.15 -0.25
N VAL A 50 -18.72 -14.86 -0.18
CA VAL A 50 -18.55 -13.98 -1.34
C VAL A 50 -17.08 -13.61 -1.50
N TYR A 51 -16.49 -12.94 -0.52
CA TYR A 51 -15.12 -12.46 -0.59
C TYR A 51 -14.11 -13.53 -0.16
N ASN A 52 -14.15 -14.67 -0.84
CA ASN A 52 -13.28 -15.83 -0.60
C ASN A 52 -12.04 -15.83 -1.50
N THR A 53 -11.21 -16.87 -1.38
CA THR A 53 -9.99 -17.04 -2.18
C THR A 53 -10.25 -17.14 -3.68
N ALA A 54 -11.36 -17.74 -4.12
CA ALA A 54 -11.72 -17.79 -5.53
C ALA A 54 -12.11 -16.41 -6.08
N TYR A 55 -12.75 -15.57 -5.27
CA TYR A 55 -13.00 -14.17 -5.63
C TYR A 55 -11.68 -13.39 -5.78
N LEU A 56 -10.74 -13.57 -4.83
CA LEU A 56 -9.42 -12.94 -4.91
C LEU A 56 -8.63 -13.37 -6.15
N ASP A 57 -8.66 -14.66 -6.51
CA ASP A 57 -8.01 -15.17 -7.72
C ASP A 57 -8.50 -14.43 -8.98
N LYS A 58 -9.83 -14.37 -9.16
CA LYS A 58 -10.44 -13.64 -10.28
C LYS A 58 -10.05 -12.17 -10.27
N LEU A 59 -10.13 -11.53 -9.11
CA LEU A 59 -9.84 -10.11 -8.97
C LEU A 59 -8.37 -9.80 -9.28
N ILE A 60 -7.42 -10.61 -8.83
CA ILE A 60 -5.99 -10.40 -9.13
C ILE A 60 -5.71 -10.60 -10.61
N ARG A 61 -6.35 -11.59 -11.26
CA ARG A 61 -6.26 -11.79 -12.71
C ARG A 61 -6.79 -10.58 -13.49
N GLU A 62 -7.93 -10.04 -13.07
CA GLU A 62 -8.51 -8.84 -13.68
C GLU A 62 -7.63 -7.59 -13.48
N ILE A 63 -7.06 -7.43 -12.28
CA ILE A 63 -6.10 -6.36 -12.00
C ILE A 63 -4.85 -6.51 -12.88
N ASN A 64 -4.39 -7.73 -13.14
CA ASN A 64 -3.20 -8.04 -13.94
C ASN A 64 -1.97 -7.21 -13.52
N PRO A 65 -1.50 -7.33 -12.27
CA PRO A 65 -0.39 -6.52 -11.77
C PRO A 65 0.96 -6.97 -12.35
N ASP A 66 1.92 -6.05 -12.45
CA ASP A 66 3.34 -6.38 -12.64
C ASP A 66 4.03 -6.70 -11.30
N PHE A 67 3.55 -6.08 -10.22
CA PHE A 67 4.10 -6.23 -8.87
C PHE A 67 2.99 -6.38 -7.84
N ILE A 68 3.16 -7.32 -6.91
CA ILE A 68 2.31 -7.45 -5.72
C ILE A 68 3.13 -7.11 -4.48
N LEU A 69 2.74 -6.05 -3.78
CA LEU A 69 3.36 -5.60 -2.53
C LEU A 69 2.61 -6.27 -1.38
N ALA A 70 3.20 -7.32 -0.82
CA ALA A 70 2.53 -8.21 0.12
C ALA A 70 2.87 -7.88 1.57
N GLU A 71 1.91 -8.12 2.48
CA GLU A 71 2.08 -8.14 3.95
C GLU A 71 2.89 -9.36 4.43
N ILE A 72 4.04 -9.59 3.78
CA ILE A 72 5.02 -10.60 4.14
C ILE A 72 6.26 -9.86 4.63
N PRO A 73 6.81 -10.20 5.82
CA PRO A 73 8.05 -9.60 6.26
C PRO A 73 9.23 -10.00 5.34
N PRO A 74 10.12 -9.07 4.97
CA PRO A 74 11.23 -9.37 4.07
C PRO A 74 12.11 -10.55 4.53
N ASP A 75 12.32 -10.72 5.83
CA ASP A 75 13.11 -11.82 6.41
C ASP A 75 12.43 -13.20 6.28
N ARG A 76 11.17 -13.25 5.84
CA ARG A 76 10.39 -14.48 5.66
C ARG A 76 10.22 -14.89 4.19
N MET A 77 10.39 -13.95 3.26
CA MET A 77 10.07 -14.17 1.86
C MET A 77 10.91 -15.29 1.23
N GLN A 78 12.21 -15.32 1.51
CA GLN A 78 13.10 -16.34 0.95
C GLN A 78 12.64 -17.75 1.34
N ALA A 79 12.40 -17.98 2.62
CA ALA A 79 11.93 -19.28 3.13
C ALA A 79 10.56 -19.66 2.54
N ALA A 80 9.64 -18.69 2.39
CA ALA A 80 8.33 -18.91 1.79
C ALA A 80 8.44 -19.33 0.31
N ILE A 81 9.25 -18.61 -0.49
CA ILE A 81 9.48 -18.94 -1.91
C ILE A 81 10.16 -20.31 -2.06
N GLU A 82 11.20 -20.58 -1.28
CA GLU A 82 11.91 -21.87 -1.34
C GLU A 82 11.01 -23.04 -0.96
N GLY A 83 10.17 -22.88 0.08
CA GLY A 83 9.16 -23.85 0.44
C GLY A 83 8.16 -24.09 -0.68
N PHE A 84 7.61 -23.02 -1.25
CA PHE A 84 6.65 -23.12 -2.34
C PHE A 84 7.22 -23.83 -3.57
N LYS A 85 8.44 -23.46 -3.99
CA LYS A 85 9.11 -24.09 -5.13
C LYS A 85 9.39 -25.58 -4.91
N ARG A 86 9.64 -25.99 -3.66
CA ARG A 86 9.97 -27.37 -3.32
C ARG A 86 8.73 -28.24 -3.14
N ASP A 87 7.73 -27.73 -2.44
CA ASP A 87 6.62 -28.54 -1.90
C ASP A 87 5.26 -28.18 -2.51
N ASP A 88 5.22 -27.22 -3.43
CA ASP A 88 3.99 -26.61 -3.96
C ASP A 88 3.03 -26.09 -2.87
N SER A 89 3.59 -25.70 -1.73
CA SER A 89 2.84 -25.25 -0.57
C SER A 89 3.70 -24.35 0.32
N ILE A 90 3.04 -23.51 1.12
CA ILE A 90 3.70 -22.60 2.05
C ILE A 90 3.75 -23.20 3.44
N SER A 91 4.96 -23.53 3.91
CA SER A 91 5.23 -23.99 5.27
C SER A 91 5.81 -22.92 6.19
N GLU A 92 6.09 -21.71 5.66
CA GLU A 92 6.60 -20.60 6.48
C GLU A 92 5.51 -20.17 7.51
N PRO A 93 5.77 -20.26 8.83
CA PRO A 93 4.73 -20.14 9.85
C PRO A 93 3.96 -18.82 9.92
N ARG A 94 4.52 -17.72 9.42
CA ARG A 94 3.85 -16.42 9.39
C ARG A 94 3.00 -16.28 8.14
N VAL A 95 3.52 -16.66 6.97
CA VAL A 95 2.83 -16.57 5.68
C VAL A 95 1.68 -17.58 5.60
N MET A 96 1.83 -18.78 6.17
CA MET A 96 0.79 -19.83 6.15
C MET A 96 -0.54 -19.43 6.82
N ARG A 97 -0.57 -18.30 7.55
CA ARG A 97 -1.76 -17.79 8.23
C ARG A 97 -2.67 -16.93 7.33
N PHE A 98 -2.20 -16.65 6.12
CA PHE A 98 -2.83 -15.71 5.19
C PHE A 98 -3.27 -16.45 3.92
N PRO A 99 -4.54 -16.89 3.85
CA PRO A 99 -5.05 -17.60 2.67
C PRO A 99 -4.90 -16.80 1.38
N GLU A 100 -4.97 -15.46 1.44
CA GLU A 100 -4.73 -14.57 0.30
C GLU A 100 -3.33 -14.77 -0.33
N TYR A 101 -2.33 -15.21 0.46
CA TYR A 101 -1.01 -15.51 -0.06
C TYR A 101 -0.87 -16.99 -0.41
N VAL A 102 -1.25 -17.88 0.52
CA VAL A 102 -1.06 -19.32 0.38
C VAL A 102 -1.86 -19.90 -0.78
N ASP A 103 -3.13 -19.52 -0.87
CA ASP A 103 -4.09 -20.17 -1.77
C ASP A 103 -4.28 -19.39 -3.07
N VAL A 104 -3.76 -18.15 -3.15
CA VAL A 104 -4.00 -17.25 -4.29
C VAL A 104 -2.70 -16.69 -4.85
N VAL A 105 -2.04 -15.77 -4.14
CA VAL A 105 -0.89 -15.03 -4.72
C VAL A 105 0.27 -15.95 -5.11
N PHE A 106 0.70 -16.88 -4.24
CA PHE A 106 1.80 -17.78 -4.59
C PHE A 106 1.44 -18.72 -5.76
N PRO A 107 0.28 -19.42 -5.76
CA PRO A 107 -0.17 -20.17 -6.92
C PRO A 107 -0.19 -19.38 -8.23
N LEU A 108 -0.71 -18.15 -8.20
CA LEU A 108 -0.79 -17.29 -9.38
C LEU A 108 0.57 -16.93 -9.98
N THR A 109 1.67 -16.97 -9.21
CA THR A 109 3.03 -16.73 -9.77
C THR A 109 3.46 -17.76 -10.82
N LYS A 110 2.79 -18.92 -10.90
CA LYS A 110 3.05 -19.93 -11.92
C LYS A 110 2.40 -19.61 -13.26
N GLU A 111 1.38 -18.76 -13.24
CA GLU A 111 0.52 -18.48 -14.40
C GLU A 111 0.67 -17.04 -14.88
N LEU A 112 0.95 -16.12 -13.97
CA LEU A 112 1.08 -14.69 -14.22
C LEU A 112 2.52 -14.23 -13.96
N ASP A 113 3.02 -13.34 -14.80
CA ASP A 113 4.39 -12.81 -14.73
C ASP A 113 4.47 -11.56 -13.86
N PHE A 114 4.21 -11.72 -12.55
CA PHE A 114 4.38 -10.65 -11.56
C PHE A 114 5.44 -10.99 -10.51
N GLU A 115 6.07 -9.95 -9.96
CA GLU A 115 7.00 -10.09 -8.84
C GLU A 115 6.29 -9.80 -7.51
N ILE A 116 6.43 -10.70 -6.53
CA ILE A 116 6.00 -10.45 -5.16
C ILE A 116 7.11 -9.69 -4.41
N ILE A 117 6.79 -8.50 -3.92
CA ILE A 117 7.68 -7.68 -3.09
C ILE A 117 7.19 -7.74 -1.63
N PRO A 118 7.97 -8.33 -0.70
CA PRO A 118 7.60 -8.36 0.71
C PRO A 118 7.76 -6.97 1.33
N THR A 119 6.70 -6.44 1.93
CA THR A 119 6.72 -5.07 2.47
C THR A 119 6.35 -4.97 3.95
N ALA A 120 6.03 -6.07 4.63
CA ALA A 120 5.62 -5.97 6.03
C ALA A 120 6.77 -5.53 6.94
N GLY A 121 6.57 -4.46 7.72
CA GLY A 121 7.52 -3.99 8.72
C GLY A 121 7.57 -4.83 10.00
N TRP A 122 6.71 -5.84 10.13
CA TRP A 122 6.66 -6.70 11.30
C TRP A 122 7.89 -7.60 11.42
N THR A 123 8.54 -7.56 12.57
CA THR A 123 9.49 -8.60 12.98
C THR A 123 8.92 -9.41 14.15
N ARG A 124 9.42 -10.64 14.33
CA ARG A 124 9.03 -11.47 15.47
C ARG A 124 9.29 -10.80 16.83
N PRO A 125 10.46 -10.18 17.08
CA PRO A 125 10.71 -9.47 18.34
C PRO A 125 9.70 -8.33 18.57
N MET A 126 9.40 -7.52 17.55
CA MET A 126 8.40 -6.45 17.65
C MET A 126 7.01 -6.97 18.04
N ALA A 127 6.56 -8.05 17.40
CA ALA A 127 5.26 -8.65 17.71
C ALA A 127 5.20 -9.20 19.15
N GLN A 128 6.30 -9.81 19.62
CA GLN A 128 6.41 -10.32 20.99
C GLN A 128 6.42 -9.19 22.02
N GLU A 129 7.20 -8.14 21.78
CA GLU A 129 7.29 -6.97 22.65
C GLU A 129 5.94 -6.26 22.77
N ARG A 130 5.31 -5.95 21.62
CA ARG A 130 3.96 -5.36 21.58
C ARG A 130 2.97 -6.18 22.41
N SER A 131 2.96 -7.49 22.22
CA SER A 131 2.05 -8.39 22.92
C SER A 131 2.31 -8.42 24.43
N ALA A 132 3.58 -8.38 24.84
CA ALA A 132 3.95 -8.32 26.25
C ALA A 132 3.50 -7.00 26.90
N LYS A 133 3.74 -5.87 26.24
CA LYS A 133 3.33 -4.54 26.72
C LYS A 133 1.81 -4.42 26.83
N LEU A 134 1.05 -4.81 25.81
CA LEU A 134 -0.42 -4.80 25.87
C LEU A 134 -0.97 -5.70 27.00
N ARG A 135 -0.33 -6.84 27.27
CA ARG A 135 -0.70 -7.70 28.41
C ARG A 135 -0.36 -7.08 29.77
N ALA A 136 0.70 -6.27 29.85
CA ALA A 136 1.03 -5.54 31.07
C ALA A 136 0.01 -4.41 31.31
N ILE A 137 -0.25 -3.59 30.28
CA ILE A 137 -1.26 -2.52 30.31
C ILE A 137 -2.63 -3.05 30.74
N SER A 138 -3.07 -4.19 30.20
CA SER A 138 -4.39 -4.75 30.52
C SER A 138 -4.54 -5.24 31.97
N LYS A 139 -3.44 -5.37 32.71
CA LYS A 139 -3.40 -5.80 34.11
C LYS A 139 -3.03 -4.68 35.07
N ASP A 140 -2.65 -3.52 34.56
CA ASP A 140 -2.23 -2.37 35.36
C ASP A 140 -3.45 -1.61 35.88
N SER A 141 -3.61 -1.55 37.20
CA SER A 141 -4.74 -0.86 37.85
C SER A 141 -4.74 0.65 37.62
N SER A 142 -3.59 1.24 37.32
CA SER A 142 -3.48 2.66 36.96
C SER A 142 -3.93 2.95 35.52
N ARG A 143 -4.08 1.91 34.69
CA ARG A 143 -4.43 2.02 33.26
C ARG A 143 -5.84 1.53 32.94
N VAL A 144 -6.69 1.34 33.95
CA VAL A 144 -8.07 0.83 33.79
C VAL A 144 -8.91 1.71 32.86
N GLU A 145 -8.77 3.03 32.96
CA GLU A 145 -9.50 3.97 32.10
C GLU A 145 -9.07 3.86 30.63
N ASP A 146 -7.76 3.85 30.36
CA ASP A 146 -7.22 3.65 29.02
C ASP A 146 -7.66 2.32 28.41
N TRP A 147 -7.54 1.24 29.18
CA TRP A 147 -7.94 -0.09 28.72
C TRP A 147 -9.45 -0.17 28.45
N THR A 148 -10.26 0.48 29.28
CA THR A 148 -11.72 0.56 29.09
C THR A 148 -12.06 1.37 27.84
N ALA A 149 -11.42 2.52 27.62
CA ALA A 149 -11.60 3.34 26.43
C ALA A 149 -11.20 2.59 25.16
N TYR A 150 -10.07 1.88 25.17
CA TYR A 150 -9.65 1.00 24.08
C TYR A 150 -10.71 -0.06 23.75
N ARG A 151 -11.18 -0.82 24.75
CA ARG A 151 -12.21 -1.85 24.50
C ARG A 151 -13.54 -1.26 24.02
N ALA A 152 -13.94 -0.10 24.56
CA ALA A 152 -15.16 0.59 24.13
C ALA A 152 -15.07 1.04 22.67
N ALA A 153 -13.92 1.57 22.24
CA ALA A 153 -13.69 1.97 20.86
C ALA A 153 -13.73 0.79 19.87
N ASN A 154 -13.12 -0.36 20.23
CA ASN A 154 -13.22 -1.58 19.42
C ASN A 154 -14.68 -2.04 19.29
N LYS A 155 -15.40 -2.15 20.42
CA LYS A 155 -16.81 -2.52 20.41
C LYS A 155 -17.67 -1.56 19.57
N LYS A 156 -17.36 -0.27 19.58
CA LYS A 156 -18.04 0.73 18.76
C LYS A 156 -17.77 0.49 17.27
N SER A 157 -16.50 0.30 16.88
CA SER A 157 -16.13 -0.03 15.50
C SER A 157 -16.85 -1.30 15.02
N ASP A 158 -16.81 -2.38 15.81
CA ASP A 158 -17.49 -3.64 15.49
C ASP A 158 -19.01 -3.45 15.33
N SER A 159 -19.62 -2.63 16.19
CA SER A 159 -21.05 -2.34 16.11
C SER A 159 -21.41 -1.52 14.87
N LEU A 160 -20.56 -0.57 14.48
CA LEU A 160 -20.76 0.24 13.28
C LEU A 160 -20.64 -0.65 12.04
N TYR A 161 -19.62 -1.50 11.96
CA TYR A 161 -19.50 -2.50 10.91
C TYR A 161 -20.72 -3.41 10.83
N LYS A 162 -21.16 -3.96 11.96
CA LYS A 162 -22.35 -4.82 11.98
C LYS A 162 -23.60 -4.08 11.48
N ALA A 163 -23.73 -2.79 11.80
CA ALA A 163 -24.86 -1.98 11.38
C ALA A 163 -24.91 -1.73 9.86
N THR A 164 -23.77 -1.82 9.16
CA THR A 164 -23.75 -1.68 7.69
C THR A 164 -24.34 -2.89 6.98
N GLY A 165 -24.32 -4.07 7.63
CA GLY A 165 -24.72 -5.35 7.01
C GLY A 165 -23.77 -5.82 5.91
N LYS A 166 -22.61 -5.18 5.76
CA LYS A 166 -21.69 -5.32 4.61
C LYS A 166 -20.24 -5.58 5.02
N VAL A 167 -19.98 -6.04 6.25
CA VAL A 167 -18.62 -6.11 6.85
C VAL A 167 -17.57 -6.71 5.92
N ASN A 168 -17.92 -7.79 5.22
CA ASN A 168 -17.02 -8.49 4.30
C ASN A 168 -17.33 -8.25 2.82
N ASP A 169 -18.27 -7.36 2.50
CA ASP A 169 -18.59 -7.00 1.12
C ASP A 169 -17.37 -6.30 0.50
N PRO A 170 -16.78 -6.84 -0.59
CA PRO A 170 -15.60 -6.25 -1.20
C PRO A 170 -15.86 -4.82 -1.69
N TYR A 171 -17.09 -4.47 -2.08
CA TYR A 171 -17.43 -3.10 -2.45
C TYR A 171 -17.37 -2.16 -1.25
N PHE A 172 -17.81 -2.62 -0.08
CA PHE A 172 -17.80 -1.82 1.14
C PHE A 172 -16.39 -1.70 1.73
N ILE A 173 -15.64 -2.79 1.81
CA ILE A 173 -14.27 -2.81 2.32
C ILE A 173 -13.41 -1.72 1.67
N HIS A 174 -13.58 -1.50 0.37
CA HIS A 174 -12.77 -0.55 -0.40
C HIS A 174 -13.31 0.90 -0.40
N THR A 175 -14.24 1.25 0.49
CA THR A 175 -14.74 2.63 0.67
C THR A 175 -13.95 3.41 1.72
N ASP A 176 -14.10 4.75 1.70
CA ASP A 176 -13.66 5.62 2.79
C ASP A 176 -14.49 5.38 4.06
N GLU A 177 -15.79 5.05 3.95
CA GLU A 177 -16.66 4.75 5.10
C GLU A 177 -16.14 3.57 5.93
N TYR A 178 -15.66 2.51 5.27
CA TYR A 178 -15.00 1.39 5.96
C TYR A 178 -13.77 1.87 6.74
N ASP A 179 -12.91 2.68 6.12
CA ASP A 179 -11.69 3.20 6.74
C ASP A 179 -12.01 4.12 7.94
N GLU A 180 -13.04 4.97 7.82
CA GLU A 180 -13.51 5.85 8.90
C GLU A 180 -14.05 5.05 10.10
N ILE A 181 -14.81 3.98 9.87
CA ILE A 181 -15.27 3.10 10.94
C ILE A 181 -14.07 2.45 11.64
N GLN A 182 -13.12 1.91 10.87
CA GLN A 182 -11.90 1.31 11.41
C GLN A 182 -11.12 2.31 12.28
N ASP A 183 -10.99 3.56 11.83
CA ASP A 183 -10.22 4.61 12.50
C ASP A 183 -10.76 4.90 13.91
N VAL A 184 -12.04 4.63 14.22
CA VAL A 184 -12.58 4.76 15.59
C VAL A 184 -11.76 3.94 16.59
N ALA A 185 -11.51 2.67 16.28
CA ALA A 185 -10.74 1.77 17.13
C ALA A 185 -9.24 2.06 17.04
N LEU A 186 -8.73 2.25 15.82
CA LEU A 186 -7.30 2.40 15.58
C LEU A 186 -6.73 3.70 16.12
N GLN A 187 -7.42 4.83 15.94
CA GLN A 187 -6.95 6.12 16.44
C GLN A 187 -7.01 6.18 17.97
N THR A 188 -7.99 5.50 18.59
CA THR A 188 -8.02 5.34 20.06
C THR A 188 -6.82 4.52 20.54
N TYR A 189 -6.56 3.36 19.92
CA TYR A 189 -5.39 2.54 20.23
C TYR A 189 -4.08 3.31 20.01
N ASN A 190 -3.97 4.04 18.90
CA ASN A 190 -2.80 4.82 18.53
C ASN A 190 -2.50 5.89 19.58
N ARG A 191 -3.49 6.72 19.91
CA ARG A 191 -3.37 7.78 20.92
C ARG A 191 -2.99 7.23 22.29
N LEU A 192 -3.57 6.11 22.69
CA LEU A 192 -3.35 5.56 24.04
C LEU A 192 -2.02 4.82 24.17
N PHE A 193 -1.56 4.12 23.13
CA PHE A 193 -0.50 3.12 23.27
C PHE A 193 0.66 3.25 22.28
N ASN A 194 0.56 4.02 21.18
CA ASN A 194 1.58 3.99 20.11
C ASN A 194 3.00 4.28 20.61
N VAL A 195 3.16 5.32 21.44
CA VAL A 195 4.46 5.71 22.00
C VAL A 195 5.04 4.60 22.88
N GLU A 196 4.23 4.08 23.81
CA GLU A 196 4.65 3.01 24.73
C GLU A 196 5.01 1.71 24.00
N LEU A 197 4.26 1.39 22.95
CA LEU A 197 4.47 0.18 22.15
C LEU A 197 5.66 0.27 21.19
N GLY A 198 6.29 1.44 21.06
CA GLY A 198 7.45 1.63 20.19
C GLY A 198 7.14 1.19 18.76
N LEU A 199 8.04 0.45 18.12
CA LEU A 199 7.88 0.01 16.73
C LEU A 199 6.61 -0.83 16.48
N GLY A 200 6.02 -1.44 17.51
CA GLY A 200 4.75 -2.18 17.42
C GLY A 200 3.49 -1.34 17.63
N GLY A 201 3.64 -0.03 17.84
CA GLY A 201 2.53 0.94 17.85
C GLY A 201 1.88 1.07 16.47
N TRP A 202 0.64 1.59 16.41
CA TRP A 202 -0.15 1.61 15.17
C TRP A 202 0.44 2.50 14.08
N ASP A 203 0.72 3.77 14.36
CA ASP A 203 1.39 4.62 13.36
C ASP A 203 2.79 4.11 13.06
N ASN A 204 3.52 3.69 14.10
CA ASN A 204 4.91 3.27 13.94
C ASN A 204 5.05 2.05 13.01
N ILE A 205 4.15 1.07 13.13
CA ILE A 205 4.16 -0.08 12.22
C ILE A 205 3.72 0.31 10.81
N ASN A 206 2.72 1.18 10.66
CA ASN A 206 2.28 1.63 9.33
C ASN A 206 3.36 2.44 8.61
N ILE A 207 4.13 3.26 9.34
CA ILE A 207 5.33 3.92 8.80
C ILE A 207 6.34 2.87 8.31
N ALA A 208 6.59 1.81 9.07
CA ALA A 208 7.52 0.75 8.68
C ALA A 208 7.03 -0.04 7.45
N HIS A 209 5.73 -0.37 7.38
CA HIS A 209 5.10 -0.96 6.20
C HIS A 209 5.28 -0.06 4.97
N TYR A 210 4.88 1.20 5.11
CA TYR A 210 4.88 2.15 4.02
C TYR A 210 6.29 2.50 3.54
N TRP A 211 7.27 2.53 4.44
CA TRP A 211 8.68 2.70 4.04
C TRP A 211 9.14 1.63 3.04
N ASN A 212 8.70 0.37 3.21
CA ASN A 212 9.02 -0.69 2.26
C ASN A 212 8.22 -0.56 0.95
N ILE A 213 6.95 -0.14 1.03
CA ILE A 213 6.13 0.18 -0.15
C ILE A 213 6.77 1.32 -0.95
N GLU A 214 7.17 2.40 -0.29
CA GLU A 214 7.82 3.56 -0.88
C GLU A 214 9.15 3.18 -1.56
N LYS A 215 9.99 2.37 -0.90
CA LYS A 215 11.21 1.83 -1.51
C LYS A 215 10.92 1.06 -2.80
N ALA A 216 9.87 0.24 -2.81
CA ALA A 216 9.47 -0.51 -4.00
C ALA A 216 9.01 0.42 -5.12
N LEU A 217 8.13 1.38 -4.80
CA LEU A 217 7.65 2.35 -5.78
C LEU A 217 8.80 3.22 -6.33
N GLU A 218 9.75 3.66 -5.50
CA GLU A 218 10.90 4.46 -5.93
C GLU A 218 11.85 3.67 -6.84
N LYS A 219 12.15 2.40 -6.50
CA LYS A 219 12.97 1.51 -7.34
C LYS A 219 12.37 1.33 -8.75
N HIS A 220 11.07 1.46 -8.87
CA HIS A 220 10.32 1.30 -10.11
C HIS A 220 9.70 2.60 -10.62
N ARG A 221 10.17 3.75 -10.15
CA ARG A 221 9.60 5.05 -10.47
C ARG A 221 9.57 5.30 -11.97
N TYR A 222 8.44 5.81 -12.46
CA TYR A 222 8.23 6.18 -13.84
C TYR A 222 8.45 5.06 -14.89
N LYS A 223 8.02 3.83 -14.57
CA LYS A 223 8.15 2.67 -15.47
C LYS A 223 6.84 2.26 -16.15
N GLY A 224 5.74 2.97 -15.90
CA GLY A 224 4.41 2.61 -16.43
C GLY A 224 3.94 1.24 -15.98
N LYS A 225 4.31 0.83 -14.76
CA LYS A 225 4.02 -0.49 -14.19
C LYS A 225 2.80 -0.46 -13.29
N ARG A 226 2.08 -1.59 -13.19
CA ARG A 226 0.92 -1.74 -12.31
C ARG A 226 1.30 -2.45 -11.02
N PHE A 227 1.04 -1.79 -9.90
CA PHE A 227 1.30 -2.26 -8.55
C PHE A 227 -0.02 -2.59 -7.86
N LEU A 228 -0.10 -3.76 -7.25
CA LEU A 228 -1.18 -4.13 -6.33
C LEU A 228 -0.61 -4.28 -4.92
N ILE A 229 -1.04 -3.42 -4.00
CA ILE A 229 -0.71 -3.53 -2.57
C ILE A 229 -1.79 -4.37 -1.90
N ILE A 230 -1.43 -5.51 -1.31
CA ILE A 230 -2.37 -6.42 -0.62
C ILE A 230 -2.00 -6.47 0.86
N TYR A 231 -2.88 -5.97 1.70
CA TYR A 231 -2.72 -5.93 3.16
C TYR A 231 -4.05 -6.14 3.86
N GLY A 232 -4.01 -6.47 5.15
CA GLY A 232 -5.21 -6.44 5.98
C GLY A 232 -5.96 -5.12 5.83
N ALA A 233 -7.29 -5.20 5.63
CA ALA A 233 -8.13 -4.05 5.32
C ALA A 233 -7.98 -2.87 6.30
N GLY A 234 -7.62 -3.15 7.56
CA GLY A 234 -7.37 -2.11 8.56
C GLY A 234 -6.19 -1.17 8.26
N HIS A 235 -5.28 -1.54 7.36
CA HIS A 235 -4.15 -0.70 6.93
C HIS A 235 -4.47 0.18 5.72
N LYS A 236 -5.52 -0.14 4.96
CA LYS A 236 -5.82 0.46 3.66
C LYS A 236 -5.92 1.98 3.72
N GLY A 237 -6.79 2.51 4.59
CA GLY A 237 -6.98 3.96 4.73
C GLY A 237 -5.69 4.71 5.06
N TRP A 238 -4.80 4.11 5.86
CA TRP A 238 -3.50 4.71 6.16
C TRP A 238 -2.62 4.78 4.91
N PHE A 239 -2.50 3.69 4.14
CA PHE A 239 -1.70 3.70 2.91
C PHE A 239 -2.27 4.63 1.85
N LEU A 240 -3.59 4.67 1.66
CA LEU A 240 -4.22 5.59 0.70
C LEU A 240 -3.87 7.05 1.03
N ARG A 241 -3.87 7.44 2.31
CA ARG A 241 -3.49 8.80 2.73
C ARG A 241 -2.04 9.15 2.36
N GLU A 242 -1.10 8.23 2.50
CA GLU A 242 0.29 8.49 2.10
C GLU A 242 0.51 8.42 0.58
N LEU A 243 -0.13 7.46 -0.11
CA LEU A 243 -0.03 7.33 -1.56
C LEU A 243 -0.60 8.55 -2.29
N ARG A 244 -1.69 9.15 -1.77
CA ARG A 244 -2.28 10.39 -2.31
C ARG A 244 -1.33 11.59 -2.27
N LYS A 245 -0.26 11.55 -1.47
CA LYS A 245 0.78 12.61 -1.42
C LYS A 245 1.79 12.49 -2.56
N ARG A 246 1.83 11.36 -3.26
CA ARG A 246 2.78 11.11 -4.35
C ARG A 246 2.29 11.72 -5.66
N ASP A 247 3.20 12.35 -6.40
CA ASP A 247 2.92 12.97 -7.70
C ASP A 247 3.32 12.08 -8.88
N ASP A 248 3.95 10.93 -8.62
CA ASP A 248 4.60 10.06 -9.61
C ASP A 248 3.84 8.76 -9.92
N ILE A 249 2.64 8.62 -9.36
CA ILE A 249 1.74 7.47 -9.56
C ILE A 249 0.34 7.91 -10.02
N HIS A 250 -0.39 6.97 -10.59
CA HIS A 250 -1.84 7.00 -10.74
C HIS A 250 -2.43 6.04 -9.70
N LEU A 251 -3.00 6.58 -8.64
CA LEU A 251 -3.75 5.79 -7.67
C LEU A 251 -5.12 5.44 -8.28
N LEU A 252 -5.38 4.17 -8.52
CA LEU A 252 -6.63 3.70 -9.14
C LEU A 252 -7.64 3.28 -8.07
N GLU A 253 -8.92 3.46 -8.41
CA GLU A 253 -10.05 2.99 -7.61
C GLU A 253 -10.26 1.48 -7.79
N MET A 254 -10.64 0.78 -6.73
CA MET A 254 -10.88 -0.67 -6.78
C MET A 254 -12.19 -1.04 -7.48
N LYS A 255 -13.22 -0.17 -7.40
CA LYS A 255 -14.58 -0.46 -7.87
C LYS A 255 -14.64 -0.98 -9.32
N PRO A 256 -13.96 -0.39 -10.33
CA PRO A 256 -14.03 -0.89 -11.70
C PRO A 256 -13.57 -2.34 -11.86
N PHE A 257 -12.60 -2.79 -11.05
CA PHE A 257 -12.10 -4.15 -11.06
C PHE A 257 -13.08 -5.11 -10.36
N LEU A 258 -13.75 -4.65 -9.30
CA LEU A 258 -14.82 -5.42 -8.65
C LEU A 258 -16.01 -5.63 -9.59
N ASP A 259 -16.40 -4.58 -10.34
CA ASP A 259 -17.50 -4.63 -11.30
C ASP A 259 -17.24 -5.68 -12.40
N ALA A 260 -15.97 -5.90 -12.77
CA ALA A 260 -15.57 -6.81 -13.85
C ALA A 260 -15.56 -8.30 -13.45
N VAL A 261 -15.49 -8.61 -12.16
CA VAL A 261 -15.40 -10.00 -11.65
C VAL A 261 -16.66 -10.49 -10.93
N ASN A 262 -17.69 -9.63 -10.84
CA ASN A 262 -18.95 -9.90 -10.14
C ASN A 262 -20.02 -10.48 -11.06
#